data_AF-A0A2R6CDB4-F1
#
_entry.id   AF-A0A2R6CDB4-F1
#
_cell.length_a   1.000
_cell.length_b   1.000
_cell.length_c   1.000
_cell.angle_alpha   90.00
_cell.angle_beta   90.00
_cell.angle_gamma   90.00
#
_symmetry.space_group_name_H-M   'P 1'
#
loop_
_entity.id
_entity.type
_entity.pdbx_description
1 polymer ?
#
loop_
_entity_poly.entity_id
_entity_poly.type
_entity_poly.pdbx_seq_one_letter_code
_entity_poly.pdbx_strand_id
1 'polypeptide(L)'
;MIIIVDLYSFRKEPGSFRITAYTLLSLFLRTLYSTASSFQIMIFCVCEFAFRILIWSILFSTLIFMLRVLYTVVRVKSVNLSVMCYATEDLAKVVKSLGTFLDILPYSTKLSTIKAEGHYGDEISILSINLKDQEAEGCAKRIFSHLDQEAIRTILNSAELRFDGSKLFLRFSKFDAYFGKIVLTSGGDAIKVVIGFGGYLKGKSYDDILKEANLIGEKYA
;
A
#
# COMPACT_ATOMS: atom_id res chain seq x y z
N MET A 1 48.62 28.56 33.98
CA MET A 1 48.30 29.80 33.23
C MET A 1 46.90 29.62 32.66
N ILE A 2 45.91 30.26 33.27
CA ILE A 2 44.49 30.14 32.92
C ILE A 2 44.26 31.01 31.68
N ILE A 3 43.99 30.39 30.53
CA ILE A 3 43.57 31.14 29.34
C ILE A 3 42.06 31.35 29.47
N ILE A 4 41.71 32.56 29.89
CA ILE A 4 40.36 33.12 29.73
C ILE A 4 40.15 33.27 28.23
N VAL A 5 39.29 32.44 27.63
CA VAL A 5 38.87 32.63 26.24
C VAL A 5 37.71 33.62 26.28
N ASP A 6 37.99 34.85 25.87
CA ASP A 6 37.04 35.94 25.74
C ASP A 6 35.80 35.52 24.92
N LEU A 7 34.63 35.60 25.56
CA LEU A 7 33.30 35.53 24.94
C LEU A 7 32.91 36.84 24.22
N TYR A 8 33.88 37.67 23.85
CA TYR A 8 33.66 39.01 23.28
C TYR A 8 33.92 39.05 21.77
N SER A 9 33.06 38.40 20.99
CA SER A 9 32.67 38.89 19.65
C SER A 9 31.62 37.97 19.03
N PHE A 10 30.37 38.13 19.47
CA PHE A 10 29.23 37.81 18.62
C PHE A 10 28.35 39.05 18.54
N ARG A 11 28.52 39.78 17.45
CA ARG A 11 27.72 40.96 17.09
C ARG A 11 26.27 40.51 16.94
N LYS A 12 25.35 41.20 17.61
CA LYS A 12 23.90 41.00 17.55
C LYS A 12 23.39 41.12 16.11
N GLU A 13 22.81 40.03 15.60
CA GLU A 13 21.78 40.05 14.55
C GLU A 13 20.52 39.43 15.18
N PRO A 14 19.35 40.09 15.14
CA PRO A 14 18.15 39.59 15.80
C PRO A 14 17.42 38.58 14.90
N GLY A 15 17.56 37.28 15.17
CA GLY A 15 16.74 36.26 14.51
C GLY A 15 17.27 34.83 14.57
N SER A 16 16.75 34.04 15.49
CA SER A 16 16.92 32.57 15.63
C SER A 16 18.29 32.05 16.07
N PHE A 17 18.43 31.80 17.38
CA PHE A 17 19.49 30.94 17.92
C PHE A 17 18.90 29.53 18.16
N ARG A 18 19.06 28.62 17.20
CA ARG A 18 19.07 27.18 17.49
C ARG A 18 20.49 26.68 17.26
N ILE A 19 21.34 26.84 18.29
CA ILE A 19 22.61 26.13 18.32
C ILE A 19 22.27 24.67 18.52
N THR A 20 22.53 23.82 17.53
CA THR A 20 22.35 22.37 17.69
C THR A 20 23.38 21.87 18.70
N ALA A 21 23.03 20.85 19.49
CA ALA A 21 23.93 20.27 20.50
C ALA A 21 25.30 19.88 19.92
N TYR A 22 25.35 19.55 18.62
CA TYR A 22 26.57 19.24 17.89
C TYR A 22 27.54 20.43 17.80
N THR A 23 27.05 21.65 17.58
CA THR A 23 27.88 22.85 17.53
C THR A 23 28.52 23.16 18.89
N LEU A 24 27.76 23.05 19.99
CA LEU A 24 28.31 23.22 21.35
C LEU A 24 29.31 22.13 21.71
N LEU A 25 29.01 20.88 21.36
CA LEU A 25 29.92 19.75 21.57
C LEU A 25 31.22 19.97 20.78
N SER A 26 31.15 20.34 19.50
CA SER A 26 32.35 20.56 18.66
C SER A 26 33.26 21.67 19.18
N LEU A 27 32.70 22.74 19.76
CA LEU A 27 33.45 23.84 20.38
C LEU A 27 34.13 23.39 21.68
N PHE A 28 33.40 22.65 22.54
CA PHE A 28 33.94 22.10 23.79
C PHE A 28 35.10 21.12 23.55
N LEU A 29 34.99 20.31 22.50
CA LEU A 29 36.02 19.37 22.09
C LEU A 29 37.28 20.06 21.56
N ARG A 30 37.14 21.18 20.85
CA ARG A 30 38.29 22.00 20.38
C ARG A 30 39.08 22.60 21.54
N THR A 31 38.42 23.00 22.61
CA THR A 31 39.11 23.54 23.81
C THR A 31 39.88 22.46 24.56
N LEU A 32 39.35 21.23 24.66
CA LEU A 32 40.05 20.08 25.24
C LEU A 32 41.27 19.64 24.42
N TYR A 33 41.22 19.80 23.09
CA TYR A 33 42.34 19.51 22.18
C TYR A 33 43.60 20.38 22.45
N SER A 34 43.43 21.58 23.02
CA SER A 34 44.54 22.51 23.24
C SER A 34 45.43 22.17 24.43
N THR A 35 45.01 21.24 25.31
CA THR A 35 45.71 20.91 26.57
C THR A 35 46.07 19.43 26.71
N ALA A 36 45.73 18.61 25.70
CA ALA A 36 45.87 17.16 25.73
C ALA A 36 47.21 16.67 25.15
N SER A 37 47.75 15.56 25.68
CA SER A 37 48.92 14.89 25.10
C SER A 37 48.59 14.25 23.74
N SER A 38 49.59 14.02 22.89
CA SER A 38 49.43 13.42 21.56
C SER A 38 48.71 12.06 21.58
N PHE A 39 48.81 11.30 22.68
CA PHE A 39 48.09 10.03 22.86
C PHE A 39 46.59 10.22 23.17
N GLN A 40 46.23 11.22 23.99
CA GLN A 40 44.84 11.55 24.29
C GLN A 40 44.11 12.12 23.07
N ILE A 41 44.80 12.92 22.25
CA ILE A 41 44.29 13.43 20.98
C ILE A 41 43.92 12.28 20.03
N MET A 42 44.76 11.25 19.94
CA MET A 42 44.54 10.10 19.08
C MET A 42 43.29 9.31 19.47
N ILE A 43 43.12 9.00 20.77
CA ILE A 43 41.92 8.31 21.29
C ILE A 43 40.67 9.14 21.03
N PHE A 44 40.76 10.46 21.23
CA PHE A 44 39.64 11.36 20.98
C PHE A 44 39.22 11.37 19.51
N CYS A 45 40.20 11.42 18.60
CA CYS A 45 39.97 11.39 17.15
C CYS A 45 39.33 10.07 16.69
N VAL A 46 39.79 8.94 17.24
CA VAL A 46 39.21 7.61 16.95
C VAL A 46 37.77 7.52 17.47
N CYS A 47 37.47 8.05 18.67
CA CYS A 47 36.11 8.10 19.20
C CYS A 47 35.18 9.00 18.40
N GLU A 48 35.62 10.20 17.99
CA GLU A 48 34.84 11.11 17.15
C GLU A 48 34.52 10.48 15.79
N PHE A 49 35.50 9.81 15.18
CA PHE A 49 35.33 9.10 13.91
C PHE A 49 34.36 7.92 14.03
N ALA A 50 34.50 7.11 15.08
CA ALA A 50 33.59 6.00 15.37
C ALA A 50 32.16 6.49 15.67
N PHE A 51 32.02 7.59 16.43
CA PHE A 51 30.73 8.19 16.76
C PHE A 51 30.04 8.77 15.51
N ARG A 52 30.79 9.39 14.60
CA ARG A 52 30.26 9.84 13.31
C ARG A 52 29.77 8.68 12.46
N ILE A 53 30.49 7.56 12.38
CA ILE A 53 30.06 6.36 11.64
C ILE A 53 28.79 5.76 12.27
N LEU A 54 28.74 5.66 13.60
CA LEU A 54 27.59 5.13 14.32
C LEU A 54 26.35 6.02 14.13
N ILE A 55 26.49 7.34 14.26
CA ILE A 55 25.40 8.28 14.03
C ILE A 55 24.95 8.26 12.58
N TRP A 56 25.90 8.28 11.62
CA TRP A 56 25.55 8.26 10.20
C TRP A 56 24.86 6.96 9.81
N SER A 57 25.26 5.80 10.34
CA SER A 57 24.57 4.54 10.08
C SER A 57 23.14 4.51 10.64
N ILE A 58 22.92 5.07 11.83
CA ILE A 58 21.58 5.19 12.44
C ILE A 58 20.71 6.19 11.67
N LEU A 59 21.25 7.37 11.35
CA LEU A 59 20.53 8.40 10.58
C LEU A 59 20.22 7.93 9.16
N PHE A 60 21.15 7.22 8.51
CA PHE A 60 20.95 6.66 7.19
C PHE A 60 19.92 5.52 7.21
N SER A 61 19.95 4.64 8.21
CA SER A 61 18.95 3.59 8.40
C SER A 61 17.54 4.16 8.65
N THR A 62 17.43 5.16 9.52
CA THR A 62 16.15 5.82 9.81
C THR A 62 15.65 6.63 8.61
N LEU A 63 16.53 7.30 7.86
CA LEU A 63 16.19 7.97 6.61
C LEU A 63 15.71 6.98 5.54
N ILE A 64 16.39 5.84 5.37
CA ILE A 64 15.95 4.78 4.44
C ILE A 64 14.60 4.21 4.86
N PHE A 65 14.39 3.97 6.16
CA PHE A 65 13.10 3.50 6.66
C PHE A 65 12.00 4.53 6.43
N MET A 66 12.27 5.81 6.69
CA MET A 66 11.32 6.90 6.44
C MET A 66 11.02 7.04 4.94
N LEU A 67 12.05 7.01 4.09
CA LEU A 67 11.90 7.00 2.63
C LEU A 67 11.11 5.78 2.17
N ARG A 68 11.35 4.59 2.72
CA ARG A 68 10.60 3.38 2.39
C ARG A 68 9.12 3.50 2.75
N VAL A 69 8.80 4.08 3.91
CA VAL A 69 7.40 4.32 4.34
C VAL A 69 6.73 5.36 3.45
N LEU A 70 7.43 6.45 3.14
CA LEU A 70 6.95 7.53 2.26
C LEU A 70 6.78 7.09 0.80
N TYR A 71 7.57 6.11 0.34
CA TYR A 71 7.53 5.56 -1.04
C TYR A 71 6.84 4.19 -1.14
N THR A 72 6.02 3.78 -0.17
CA THR A 72 5.23 2.55 -0.36
C THR A 72 4.15 2.78 -1.42
N VAL A 73 4.44 2.31 -2.64
CA VAL A 73 3.48 2.29 -3.74
C VAL A 73 2.33 1.37 -3.36
N VAL A 74 1.10 1.86 -3.51
CA VAL A 74 -0.09 1.05 -3.31
C VAL A 74 -0.08 -0.11 -4.31
N ARG A 75 -0.36 -1.31 -3.82
CA ARG A 75 -0.41 -2.51 -4.65
C ARG A 75 -1.63 -3.36 -4.33
N VAL A 76 -2.07 -4.14 -5.31
CA VAL A 76 -3.09 -5.17 -5.08
C VAL A 76 -2.46 -6.31 -4.27
N LYS A 77 -3.02 -6.60 -3.11
CA LYS A 77 -2.58 -7.66 -2.19
C LYS A 77 -3.42 -8.93 -2.33
N SER A 78 -4.72 -8.78 -2.54
CA SER A 78 -5.63 -9.91 -2.62
C SER A 78 -6.84 -9.59 -3.50
N VAL A 79 -7.37 -10.60 -4.18
CA VAL A 79 -8.68 -10.52 -4.84
C VAL A 79 -9.51 -11.71 -4.39
N ASN A 80 -10.69 -11.45 -3.85
CA ASN A 80 -11.69 -12.48 -3.58
C ASN A 80 -12.81 -12.37 -4.62
N LEU A 81 -13.03 -13.44 -5.37
CA LEU A 81 -14.18 -13.61 -6.25
C LEU A 81 -15.18 -14.52 -5.53
N SER A 82 -16.45 -14.13 -5.44
CA SER A 82 -17.49 -14.97 -4.84
C SER A 82 -18.81 -14.84 -5.58
N VAL A 83 -19.52 -15.96 -5.72
CA VAL A 83 -20.82 -16.02 -6.40
C VAL A 83 -21.71 -17.07 -5.73
N MET A 84 -23.01 -16.81 -5.71
CA MET A 84 -24.01 -17.78 -5.27
C MET A 84 -24.50 -18.59 -6.47
N CYS A 85 -24.61 -19.89 -6.28
CA CYS A 85 -25.23 -20.84 -7.20
C CYS A 85 -26.48 -21.40 -6.52
N TYR A 86 -27.64 -21.09 -7.08
CA TYR A 86 -28.91 -21.59 -6.59
C TYR A 86 -29.20 -22.99 -7.11
N ALA A 87 -30.12 -23.73 -6.46
CA ALA A 87 -30.49 -25.09 -6.84
C ALA A 87 -31.05 -25.20 -8.27
N THR A 88 -31.66 -24.14 -8.80
CA THR A 88 -32.19 -24.06 -10.17
C THR A 88 -31.12 -23.76 -11.23
N GLU A 89 -29.89 -23.50 -10.81
CA GLU A 89 -28.79 -23.10 -11.69
C GLU A 89 -27.83 -24.25 -11.98
N ASP A 90 -27.21 -24.18 -13.15
CA ASP A 90 -26.17 -25.13 -13.54
C ASP A 90 -24.82 -24.67 -12.98
N LEU A 91 -24.30 -25.45 -12.02
CA LEU A 91 -23.01 -25.21 -11.38
C LEU A 91 -21.87 -25.02 -12.38
N ALA A 92 -21.83 -25.79 -13.46
CA ALA A 92 -20.76 -25.70 -14.46
C ALA A 92 -20.80 -24.35 -15.20
N LYS A 93 -22.02 -23.81 -15.45
CA LYS A 93 -22.18 -22.48 -16.06
C LYS A 93 -21.75 -21.38 -15.09
N VAL A 94 -22.07 -21.49 -13.81
CA VAL A 94 -21.64 -20.51 -12.80
C VAL A 94 -20.12 -20.51 -12.64
N VAL A 95 -19.49 -21.68 -12.60
CA VAL A 95 -18.03 -21.82 -12.57
C VAL A 95 -17.39 -21.22 -13.83
N LYS A 96 -18.00 -21.41 -15.00
CA LYS A 96 -17.55 -20.75 -16.24
C LYS A 96 -17.59 -19.23 -16.14
N SER A 97 -18.63 -18.65 -15.54
CA SER A 97 -18.72 -17.20 -15.32
C SER A 97 -17.59 -16.65 -14.44
N LEU A 98 -17.18 -17.39 -13.39
CA LEU A 98 -16.01 -17.03 -12.58
C LEU A 98 -14.71 -17.07 -13.39
N GLY A 99 -14.59 -18.02 -14.32
CA GLY A 99 -13.44 -18.17 -15.21
C GLY A 99 -13.15 -16.93 -16.04
N THR A 100 -14.16 -16.12 -16.40
CA THR A 100 -14.00 -14.87 -17.17
C THR A 100 -13.05 -13.87 -16.51
N PHE A 101 -12.96 -13.89 -15.17
CA PHE A 101 -12.13 -12.99 -14.37
C PHE A 101 -10.69 -13.48 -14.20
N LEU A 102 -10.38 -14.70 -14.65
CA LEU A 102 -9.11 -15.38 -14.38
C LEU A 102 -8.38 -15.72 -15.68
N ASP A 103 -7.07 -15.49 -15.73
CA ASP A 103 -6.21 -15.95 -16.84
C ASP A 103 -5.68 -17.38 -16.63
N ILE A 104 -5.88 -17.95 -15.43
CA ILE A 104 -5.21 -19.19 -15.01
C ILE A 104 -6.17 -20.37 -15.16
N LEU A 105 -5.84 -21.30 -16.05
CA LEU A 105 -6.49 -22.60 -16.18
C LEU A 105 -5.60 -23.70 -15.55
N PRO A 106 -6.16 -24.68 -14.83
CA PRO A 106 -7.57 -24.82 -14.42
C PRO A 106 -7.87 -24.17 -13.06
N TYR A 107 -8.88 -23.29 -13.03
CA TYR A 107 -9.36 -22.61 -11.82
C TYR A 107 -10.09 -23.52 -10.82
N SER A 108 -10.46 -24.74 -11.21
CA SER A 108 -11.13 -25.73 -10.34
C SER A 108 -10.31 -26.09 -9.09
N THR A 109 -8.99 -25.98 -9.18
CA THR A 109 -8.06 -26.30 -8.07
C THR A 109 -8.09 -25.28 -6.93
N LYS A 110 -8.60 -24.06 -7.19
CA LYS A 110 -8.66 -22.96 -6.21
C LYS A 110 -10.08 -22.62 -5.76
N LEU A 111 -11.06 -23.34 -6.30
CA LEU A 111 -12.47 -23.12 -6.04
C LEU A 111 -12.83 -23.70 -4.67
N SER A 112 -13.24 -22.84 -3.75
CA SER A 112 -13.88 -23.22 -2.50
C SER A 112 -15.40 -23.21 -2.71
N THR A 113 -16.08 -24.26 -2.27
CA THR A 113 -17.54 -24.37 -2.29
C THR A 113 -18.04 -24.53 -0.87
N ILE A 114 -18.96 -23.66 -0.44
CA ILE A 114 -19.62 -23.71 0.86
C ILE A 114 -21.12 -23.85 0.60
N LYS A 115 -21.74 -24.86 1.18
CA LYS A 115 -23.19 -25.03 1.18
C LYS A 115 -23.80 -24.17 2.29
N ALA A 116 -24.84 -23.42 1.96
CA ALA A 116 -25.57 -22.56 2.86
C ALA A 116 -27.07 -22.74 2.64
N GLU A 117 -27.86 -22.46 3.67
CA GLU A 117 -29.31 -22.50 3.57
C GLU A 117 -29.83 -21.13 3.12
N GLY A 118 -30.65 -21.12 2.08
CA GLY A 118 -31.34 -19.94 1.59
C GLY A 118 -32.51 -19.52 2.46
N HIS A 119 -33.05 -18.33 2.22
CA HIS A 119 -34.18 -17.80 3.00
C HIS A 119 -35.44 -18.68 2.97
N TYR A 120 -35.60 -19.51 1.94
CA TYR A 120 -36.75 -20.42 1.77
C TYR A 120 -36.42 -21.89 2.08
N GLY A 121 -35.28 -22.17 2.73
CA GLY A 121 -34.82 -23.53 3.03
C GLY A 121 -34.15 -24.25 1.86
N ASP A 122 -34.02 -23.59 0.70
CA ASP A 122 -33.29 -24.13 -0.45
C ASP A 122 -31.78 -24.14 -0.20
N GLU A 123 -31.09 -25.21 -0.63
CA GLU A 123 -29.64 -25.27 -0.57
C GLU A 123 -29.01 -24.32 -1.60
N ILE A 124 -28.17 -23.40 -1.14
CA ILE A 124 -27.39 -22.47 -1.94
C ILE A 124 -25.91 -22.85 -1.84
N SER A 125 -25.24 -22.96 -2.97
CA SER A 125 -23.78 -23.16 -3.01
C SER A 125 -23.08 -21.82 -3.22
N ILE A 126 -22.28 -21.40 -2.26
CA ILE A 126 -21.41 -20.23 -2.37
C ILE A 126 -20.05 -20.69 -2.90
N LEU A 127 -19.73 -20.24 -4.10
CA LEU A 127 -18.45 -20.46 -4.74
C LEU A 127 -17.53 -19.27 -4.45
N SER A 128 -16.26 -19.56 -4.15
CA SER A 128 -15.28 -18.53 -3.80
C SER A 128 -13.88 -18.89 -4.30
N ILE A 129 -13.17 -17.90 -4.83
CA ILE A 129 -11.77 -18.01 -5.25
C ILE A 129 -11.00 -16.88 -4.55
N ASN A 130 -9.95 -17.25 -3.83
CA ASN A 130 -9.09 -16.30 -3.13
C ASN A 130 -7.71 -16.26 -3.81
N LEU A 131 -7.39 -15.12 -4.41
CA LEU A 131 -6.09 -14.85 -5.02
C LEU A 131 -5.27 -13.94 -4.13
N LYS A 132 -3.95 -14.12 -4.18
CA LYS A 132 -2.97 -13.31 -3.45
C LYS A 132 -1.87 -12.81 -4.37
N ASP A 133 -1.29 -11.67 -4.00
CA ASP A 133 -0.09 -11.09 -4.60
C ASP A 133 -0.17 -11.02 -6.14
N GLN A 134 0.72 -11.69 -6.87
CA GLN A 134 0.82 -11.59 -8.33
C GLN A 134 -0.47 -12.04 -9.05
N GLU A 135 -1.14 -13.08 -8.55
CA GLU A 135 -2.39 -13.56 -9.15
C GLU A 135 -3.54 -12.58 -8.93
N ALA A 136 -3.55 -11.94 -7.75
CA ALA A 136 -4.51 -10.91 -7.41
C ALA A 136 -4.31 -9.67 -8.30
N GLU A 137 -3.06 -9.26 -8.52
CA GLU A 137 -2.71 -8.15 -9.40
C GLU A 137 -3.12 -8.42 -10.85
N GLY A 138 -2.83 -9.62 -11.38
CA GLY A 138 -3.25 -10.03 -12.72
C GLY A 138 -4.78 -10.00 -12.90
N CYS A 139 -5.50 -10.58 -11.93
CA CYS A 139 -6.97 -10.57 -11.93
C CYS A 139 -7.54 -9.14 -11.89
N ALA A 140 -7.04 -8.29 -10.99
CA ALA A 140 -7.50 -6.90 -10.90
C ALA A 140 -7.24 -6.12 -12.20
N LYS A 141 -6.03 -6.24 -12.79
CA LYS A 141 -5.71 -5.59 -14.07
C LYS A 141 -6.61 -6.08 -15.20
N ARG A 142 -6.89 -7.38 -15.26
CA ARG A 142 -7.83 -7.95 -16.24
C ARG A 142 -9.22 -7.37 -16.08
N ILE A 143 -9.73 -7.24 -14.85
CA ILE A 143 -11.05 -6.64 -14.60
C ILE A 143 -11.08 -5.21 -15.14
N PHE A 144 -10.13 -4.37 -14.70
CA PHE A 144 -10.11 -2.96 -15.06
C PHE A 144 -9.83 -2.72 -16.55
N SER A 145 -9.12 -3.62 -17.25
CA SER A 145 -8.91 -3.51 -18.70
C SER A 145 -10.17 -3.77 -19.53
N HIS A 146 -11.18 -4.46 -18.97
CA HIS A 146 -12.46 -4.70 -19.63
C HIS A 146 -13.52 -3.63 -19.29
N LEU A 147 -13.23 -2.72 -18.35
CA LEU A 147 -14.12 -1.63 -17.99
C LEU A 147 -13.95 -0.46 -18.95
N ASP A 148 -15.08 0.09 -19.40
CA ASP A 148 -15.08 1.33 -20.17
C ASP A 148 -14.94 2.56 -19.25
N GLN A 149 -14.85 3.72 -19.88
CA GLN A 149 -14.64 5.00 -19.18
C GLN A 149 -15.81 5.33 -18.25
N GLU A 150 -17.03 4.96 -18.64
CA GLU A 150 -18.25 5.23 -17.89
C GLU A 150 -18.35 4.35 -16.64
N ALA A 151 -17.99 3.07 -16.75
CA ALA A 151 -17.91 2.16 -15.62
C ALA A 151 -16.86 2.61 -14.59
N ILE A 152 -15.68 3.05 -15.04
CA ILE A 152 -14.65 3.59 -14.14
C ILE A 152 -15.17 4.85 -13.43
N ARG A 153 -15.79 5.78 -14.15
CA ARG A 153 -16.41 6.97 -13.54
C ARG A 153 -17.50 6.60 -12.55
N THR A 154 -18.30 5.59 -12.86
CA THR A 154 -19.34 5.10 -11.94
C THR A 154 -18.70 4.58 -10.65
N ILE A 155 -17.62 3.80 -10.73
CA ILE A 155 -16.87 3.33 -9.56
C ILE A 155 -16.35 4.50 -8.73
N LEU A 156 -15.72 5.49 -9.38
CA LEU A 156 -15.15 6.67 -8.69
C LEU A 156 -16.22 7.55 -8.04
N ASN A 157 -17.30 7.87 -8.75
CA ASN A 157 -18.41 8.69 -8.26
C ASN A 157 -19.14 8.08 -7.06
N SER A 158 -18.97 6.77 -6.84
CA SER A 158 -19.60 6.04 -5.76
C SER A 158 -18.59 5.22 -4.97
N ALA A 159 -17.35 5.71 -4.93
CA ALA A 159 -16.22 5.09 -4.26
C ALA A 159 -16.42 5.01 -2.76
N GLU A 160 -17.01 6.03 -2.13
CA GLU A 160 -17.33 6.03 -0.69
C GLU A 160 -18.21 4.85 -0.25
N LEU A 161 -19.09 4.38 -1.14
CA LEU A 161 -19.98 3.22 -0.89
C LEU A 161 -19.32 1.88 -1.23
N ARG A 162 -18.23 1.91 -2.00
CA ARG A 162 -17.53 0.72 -2.52
C ARG A 162 -16.21 0.47 -1.81
N PHE A 163 -15.65 1.45 -1.12
CA PHE A 163 -14.44 1.28 -0.33
C PHE A 163 -14.77 1.12 1.14
N ASP A 164 -14.23 0.07 1.74
CA ASP A 164 -14.18 -0.09 3.20
C ASP A 164 -12.73 -0.39 3.61
N GLY A 165 -12.11 0.60 4.26
CA GLY A 165 -10.70 0.59 4.60
C GLY A 165 -9.79 0.42 3.38
N SER A 166 -9.11 -0.72 3.32
CA SER A 166 -8.19 -1.07 2.22
C SER A 166 -8.82 -1.96 1.16
N LYS A 167 -10.15 -2.10 1.13
CA LYS A 167 -10.85 -3.02 0.25
C LYS A 167 -11.84 -2.28 -0.65
N LEU A 168 -11.80 -2.58 -1.94
CA LEU A 168 -12.78 -2.15 -2.94
C LEU A 168 -13.74 -3.30 -3.23
N PHE A 169 -15.03 -3.02 -3.14
CA PHE A 169 -16.14 -3.95 -3.37
C PHE A 169 -16.82 -3.62 -4.70
N LEU A 170 -16.74 -4.56 -5.63
CA LEU A 170 -17.39 -4.48 -6.94
C LEU A 170 -18.34 -5.65 -7.12
N ARG A 171 -19.36 -5.45 -7.96
CA ARG A 171 -20.33 -6.48 -8.34
C ARG A 171 -20.46 -6.49 -9.84
N PHE A 172 -20.40 -7.68 -10.42
CA PHE A 172 -20.51 -7.89 -11.85
C PHE A 172 -21.66 -8.84 -12.18
N SER A 173 -22.30 -8.61 -13.33
CA SER A 173 -23.39 -9.44 -13.82
C SER A 173 -22.94 -10.88 -14.03
N LYS A 174 -23.58 -11.83 -13.35
CA LYS A 174 -23.33 -13.28 -13.49
C LYS A 174 -23.67 -13.77 -14.90
N PHE A 175 -24.72 -13.20 -15.49
CA PHE A 175 -25.19 -13.53 -16.84
C PHE A 175 -24.21 -13.05 -17.90
N ASP A 176 -23.78 -11.79 -17.86
CA ASP A 176 -22.82 -11.25 -18.85
C ASP A 176 -21.46 -11.95 -18.74
N ALA A 177 -21.03 -12.28 -17.51
CA ALA A 177 -19.80 -13.02 -17.25
C ALA A 177 -19.81 -14.42 -17.88
N TYR A 178 -20.95 -15.09 -17.97
CA TYR A 178 -21.06 -16.38 -18.66
C TYR A 178 -20.68 -16.27 -20.15
N PHE A 179 -21.00 -15.13 -20.77
CA PHE A 179 -20.66 -14.80 -22.15
C PHE A 179 -19.29 -14.11 -22.29
N GLY A 180 -18.48 -14.08 -21.22
CA GLY A 180 -17.13 -13.51 -21.26
C GLY A 180 -17.07 -12.00 -21.12
N LYS A 181 -18.16 -11.33 -20.71
CA LYS A 181 -18.22 -9.87 -20.52
C LYS A 181 -18.14 -9.49 -19.05
N ILE A 182 -17.36 -8.48 -18.71
CA ILE A 182 -17.25 -7.94 -17.35
C ILE A 182 -18.08 -6.66 -17.28
N VAL A 183 -19.32 -6.78 -16.79
CA VAL A 183 -20.28 -5.66 -16.74
C VAL A 183 -20.63 -5.35 -15.29
N LEU A 184 -20.39 -4.11 -14.86
CA LEU A 184 -20.70 -3.65 -13.51
C LEU A 184 -22.21 -3.67 -13.27
N THR A 185 -22.66 -4.13 -12.11
CA THR A 185 -24.08 -4.19 -11.76
C THR A 185 -24.34 -3.77 -10.31
N SER A 186 -25.53 -3.24 -10.07
CA SER A 186 -26.05 -2.99 -8.71
C SER A 186 -26.99 -4.12 -8.24
N GLY A 187 -27.22 -5.14 -9.07
CA GLY A 187 -28.12 -6.26 -8.80
C GLY A 187 -27.72 -7.12 -7.60
N GLY A 188 -28.70 -7.87 -7.08
CA GLY A 188 -28.52 -8.81 -5.97
C GLY A 188 -27.80 -10.10 -6.37
N ASP A 189 -28.17 -10.68 -7.51
CA ASP A 189 -27.52 -11.87 -8.07
C ASP A 189 -26.34 -11.47 -8.96
N ALA A 190 -25.14 -11.47 -8.37
CA ALA A 190 -23.94 -10.95 -8.98
C ALA A 190 -22.69 -11.71 -8.53
N ILE A 191 -21.65 -11.64 -9.35
CA ILE A 191 -20.29 -12.03 -8.94
C ILE A 191 -19.71 -10.87 -8.12
N LYS A 192 -19.50 -11.12 -6.83
CA LYS A 192 -18.86 -10.19 -5.91
C LYS A 192 -17.36 -10.28 -6.09
N VAL A 193 -16.71 -9.14 -6.28
CA VAL A 193 -15.26 -9.01 -6.35
C VAL A 193 -14.81 -8.07 -5.26
N VAL A 194 -13.92 -8.55 -4.40
CA VAL A 194 -13.31 -7.75 -3.34
C VAL A 194 -11.82 -7.64 -3.59
N ILE A 195 -11.35 -6.44 -3.92
CA ILE A 195 -9.95 -6.15 -4.19
C ILE A 195 -9.36 -5.52 -2.94
N GLY A 196 -8.39 -6.20 -2.33
CA GLY A 196 -7.65 -5.72 -1.16
C GLY A 196 -6.34 -5.07 -1.59
N PHE A 197 -6.12 -3.85 -1.16
CA PHE A 197 -4.90 -3.09 -1.37
C PHE A 197 -3.96 -3.20 -0.17
N GLY A 198 -2.66 -3.15 -0.43
CA GLY A 198 -1.60 -3.00 0.56
C GLY A 198 -0.75 -1.75 0.28
N GLY A 199 0.02 -1.32 1.27
CA GLY A 199 0.79 -0.07 1.22
C GLY A 199 0.20 1.02 2.11
N TYR A 200 0.71 2.24 1.98
CA TYR A 200 0.21 3.40 2.74
C TYR A 200 -0.99 4.04 2.02
N LEU A 201 -2.20 3.80 2.53
CA LEU A 201 -3.47 4.28 1.95
C LEU A 201 -4.03 5.53 2.65
N LYS A 202 -3.53 5.85 3.84
CA LYS A 202 -4.12 6.89 4.69
C LYS A 202 -3.96 8.26 4.03
N GLY A 203 -5.07 8.98 3.87
CA GLY A 203 -5.09 10.33 3.29
C GLY A 203 -4.96 10.37 1.77
N LYS A 204 -4.94 9.22 1.09
CA LYS A 204 -4.99 9.15 -0.37
C LYS A 204 -6.44 9.19 -0.85
N SER A 205 -6.67 9.84 -1.99
CA SER A 205 -7.96 9.78 -2.66
C SER A 205 -8.17 8.39 -3.30
N TYR A 206 -9.42 8.04 -3.59
CA TYR A 206 -9.75 6.73 -4.18
C TYR A 206 -9.17 6.58 -5.59
N ASP A 207 -9.10 7.65 -6.36
CA ASP A 207 -8.45 7.66 -7.68
C ASP A 207 -6.93 7.44 -7.56
N ASP A 208 -6.27 8.08 -6.59
CA ASP A 208 -4.84 7.87 -6.32
C ASP A 208 -4.53 6.40 -5.97
N ILE A 209 -5.39 5.77 -5.15
CA ILE A 209 -5.27 4.35 -4.79
C ILE A 209 -5.30 3.47 -6.04
N LEU A 210 -6.24 3.72 -6.96
CA LEU A 210 -6.39 2.95 -8.20
C LEU A 210 -5.26 3.24 -9.21
N LYS A 211 -4.79 4.48 -9.28
CA LYS A 211 -3.65 4.90 -10.13
C LYS A 211 -2.35 4.27 -9.66
N GLU A 212 -2.03 4.38 -8.38
CA GLU A 212 -0.82 3.80 -7.81
C GLU A 212 -0.81 2.27 -7.90
N ALA A 213 -1.98 1.64 -7.76
CA ALA A 213 -2.15 0.21 -8.02
C ALA A 213 -2.06 -0.18 -9.51
N ASN A 214 -1.89 0.79 -10.41
CA ASN A 214 -1.83 0.63 -11.86
C ASN A 214 -3.08 -0.07 -12.43
N LEU A 215 -4.26 0.31 -11.92
CA LEU A 215 -5.56 -0.20 -12.37
C LEU A 215 -6.28 0.78 -13.29
N ILE A 216 -6.05 2.08 -13.14
CA ILE A 216 -6.60 3.12 -14.02
C ILE A 216 -5.49 4.02 -14.54
N GLY A 217 -5.67 4.58 -15.74
CA GLY A 217 -4.75 5.55 -16.32
C GLY A 217 -5.00 6.99 -15.85
N GLU A 218 -4.07 7.90 -16.18
CA GLU A 218 -4.11 9.33 -15.81
C GLU A 218 -5.37 10.07 -16.30
N LYS A 219 -6.02 9.55 -17.34
CA LYS A 219 -7.20 10.18 -17.99
C LYS A 219 -8.47 10.21 -17.12
N TYR A 220 -8.47 9.52 -15.97
CA TYR A 220 -9.63 9.39 -15.09
C TYR A 220 -9.53 10.22 -13.80
N ALA A 221 -8.56 11.15 -13.75
CA ALA A 221 -8.41 12.17 -12.72
C ALA A 221 -9.47 13.27 -12.84
#